data_AF-A0A3D0JYE9-F1
#
_entry.id   AF-A0A3D0JYE9-F1
#
_cell.length_a   1.000
_cell.length_b   1.000
_cell.length_c   1.000
_cell.angle_alpha   90.00
_cell.angle_beta   90.00
_cell.angle_gamma   90.00
#
_symmetry.space_group_name_H-M   'P 1'
#
loop_
_entity.id
_entity.type
_entity.pdbx_description
1 polymer ?
#
loop_
_entity_poly.entity_id
_entity_poly.type
_entity_poly.pdbx_seq_one_letter_code
_entity_poly.pdbx_strand_id
1 'polypeptide(L)' 'KPVKEDHERIKDLGILVDADDEGYLLQLFTKPLQDRPTMFFEIISRMGSQSFGKGNFKALFEALEIEQDRRGNL' A
#
# COMPACT_ATOMS: atom_id res chain seq x y z
N LYS A 1 10.14 15.31 9.46
CA LYS A 1 9.17 14.24 9.12
C LYS A 1 9.66 12.95 9.77
N PRO A 2 8.77 12.13 10.37
CA PRO A 2 9.20 10.95 11.12
C PRO A 2 9.87 9.88 10.25
N VAL A 3 9.55 9.85 8.95
CA VAL A 3 10.15 8.93 7.96
C VAL A 3 11.61 9.30 7.69
N LYS A 4 12.50 8.32 7.89
CA LYS A 4 13.96 8.49 7.74
C LYS A 4 14.46 8.13 6.34
N GLU A 5 13.69 7.35 5.61
CA GLU A 5 14.00 6.87 4.27
C GLU A 5 13.91 8.00 3.22
N ASP A 6 14.61 7.80 2.11
CA ASP A 6 14.63 8.75 0.99
C ASP A 6 13.25 8.88 0.36
N HIS A 7 12.69 10.08 0.41
CA HIS A 7 11.33 10.37 -0.02
C HIS A 7 11.15 10.24 -1.53
N GLU A 8 12.18 10.56 -2.33
CA GLU A 8 12.10 10.41 -3.78
C GLU A 8 12.08 8.92 -4.14
N ARG A 9 12.91 8.10 -3.49
CA ARG A 9 12.89 6.65 -3.70
C ARG A 9 11.58 6.00 -3.27
N ILE A 10 10.99 6.42 -2.15
CA ILE A 10 9.68 5.95 -1.70
C ILE A 10 8.63 6.21 -2.78
N LYS A 11 8.62 7.43 -3.31
CA LYS A 11 7.67 7.85 -4.35
C LYS A 11 7.88 7.08 -5.64
N ASP A 12 9.13 6.95 -6.10
CA ASP A 12 9.47 6.26 -7.35
C ASP A 12 9.11 4.76 -7.30
N LEU A 13 9.22 4.14 -6.13
CA LEU A 13 8.86 2.74 -5.91
C LEU A 13 7.35 2.55 -5.66
N GLY A 14 6.56 3.62 -5.55
CA GLY A 14 5.14 3.55 -5.22
C GLY A 14 4.87 3.04 -3.80
N ILE A 15 5.80 3.27 -2.88
CA ILE A 15 5.66 2.88 -1.48
C ILE A 15 4.73 3.86 -0.78
N LEU A 16 3.73 3.33 -0.08
CA LEU A 16 2.80 4.09 0.72
C LEU A 16 3.33 4.24 2.15
N VAL A 17 3.03 5.39 2.76
CA VAL A 17 3.51 5.74 4.10
C VAL A 17 2.32 6.04 5.00
N ASP A 18 2.24 5.37 6.14
CA ASP A 18 1.29 5.71 7.21
C ASP A 18 2.05 5.88 8.54
N ALA A 19 1.50 6.65 9.48
CA ALA A 19 2.13 6.92 10.77
C ALA A 19 1.09 6.94 11.90
N ASP A 20 1.51 6.47 13.07
CA ASP A 20 0.75 6.54 14.32
C ASP A 20 1.58 7.21 15.43
N ASP A 21 1.07 7.21 16.66
CA ASP A 21 1.74 7.84 17.80
C ASP A 21 3.04 7.11 18.22
N GLU A 22 3.22 5.85 17.81
CA GLU A 22 4.39 5.01 18.17
C GLU A 22 5.46 4.97 17.08
N GLY A 23 5.10 5.27 15.83
CA GLY A 23 6.04 5.30 14.72
C GLY A 23 5.39 5.42 13.35
N TYR A 24 6.04 4.83 12.34
CA TYR A 24 5.50 4.81 10.98
C TYR A 24 5.72 3.45 10.32
N LEU A 25 5.01 3.25 9.21
CA LEU A 25 5.10 2.05 8.39
C LEU A 25 5.19 2.42 6.91
N LEU A 26 5.92 1.57 6.18
CA LEU A 26 6.08 1.61 4.73
C LEU A 26 5.39 0.38 4.15
N GLN A 27 4.49 0.57 3.20
CA GLN A 27 3.71 -0.50 2.56
C GLN A 27 3.88 -0.48 1.05
N LEU A 28 3.99 -1.67 0.45
CA LEU A 28 3.94 -1.88 -0.99
C LEU A 28 3.05 -3.07 -1.29
N PHE A 29 2.10 -2.88 -2.19
CA PHE A 29 1.16 -3.92 -2.62
C PHE A 29 1.50 -4.37 -4.03
N THR A 30 1.47 -5.68 -4.25
CA THR A 30 1.61 -6.22 -5.60
C THR A 30 0.28 -6.13 -6.35
N LYS A 31 0.35 -6.18 -7.68
CA LYS A 31 -0.82 -6.55 -8.48
C LYS A 31 -1.28 -7.97 -8.10
N PRO A 32 -2.54 -8.34 -8.40
CA PRO A 32 -2.98 -9.72 -8.27
C PRO A 32 -2.05 -10.68 -9.03
N LEU A 33 -1.75 -11.82 -8.43
CA LEU A 33 -0.81 -12.81 -9.00
C LEU A 33 -1.47 -13.73 -10.03
N GLN A 34 -2.79 -13.70 -10.09
CA GLN A 34 -3.62 -14.52 -10.96
C GLN A 34 -4.52 -13.62 -11.80
N ASP A 35 -5.06 -14.15 -12.88
CA ASP A 35 -6.02 -13.43 -13.73
C ASP A 35 -7.27 -12.99 -12.95
N ARG A 36 -7.67 -13.80 -11.95
CA ARG A 36 -8.72 -13.45 -11.00
C ARG A 36 -8.13 -12.61 -9.85
N PRO A 37 -8.74 -11.46 -9.50
CA PRO A 37 -8.24 -10.54 -8.48
C PRO A 37 -8.53 -11.03 -7.05
N THR A 38 -7.98 -12.18 -6.67
CA THR A 38 -8.28 -12.84 -5.38
C THR A 38 -7.09 -12.85 -4.41
N MET A 39 -5.87 -12.86 -4.92
CA MET A 39 -4.65 -12.94 -4.11
C MET A 39 -3.62 -11.92 -4.58
N PHE A 40 -3.08 -11.18 -3.62
CA PHE A 40 -1.94 -10.26 -3.78
C PHE A 40 -1.01 -10.39 -2.57
N PHE A 41 0.19 -9.84 -2.68
CA PHE A 41 1.11 -9.72 -1.56
C PHE A 41 1.15 -8.28 -1.06
N GLU A 42 1.29 -8.14 0.24
CA GLU A 42 1.69 -6.93 0.92
C GLU A 42 3.12 -7.11 1.44
N ILE A 43 3.98 -6.14 1.14
CA ILE A 43 5.29 -6.00 1.75
C ILE A 43 5.19 -4.81 2.72
N ILE A 44 5.44 -5.07 4.01
CA ILE A 44 5.34 -4.08 5.07
C ILE A 44 6.63 -4.00 5.89
N SER A 45 7.09 -2.78 6.15
CA SER A 45 8.20 -2.47 7.05
C SER A 45 7.70 -1.54 8.16
N ARG A 46 7.96 -1.89 9.42
CA ARG A 46 7.42 -1.20 10.61
C ARG A 46 8.51 -0.59 11.45
N MET A 47 8.49 0.72 11.56
CA MET A 47 9.44 1.53 12.34
C MET A 47 8.73 1.99 13.60
N GLY A 48 8.44 1.03 14.49
CA GLY A 48 7.73 1.25 15.75
C GLY A 48 6.21 1.12 15.66
N SER A 49 5.60 1.47 14.52
CA SER A 49 4.14 1.45 14.37
C SER A 49 3.53 0.06 14.51
N GLN A 50 2.45 -0.01 15.30
CA GLN A 50 1.60 -1.20 15.47
C GLN A 50 0.27 -1.11 14.71
N SER A 51 0.01 0.02 14.05
CA SER A 51 -1.16 0.22 13.21
C SER A 51 -1.18 -0.68 11.96
N PHE A 52 -2.35 -0.89 11.38
CA PHE A 52 -2.52 -1.67 10.15
C PHE A 52 -2.31 -0.83 8.87
N GLY A 53 -2.18 0.50 8.99
CA GLY A 53 -2.09 1.37 7.82
C GLY A 53 -3.44 1.57 7.14
N LYS A 54 -4.49 1.93 7.90
CA LYS A 54 -5.88 2.03 7.40
C LYS A 54 -6.01 2.98 6.21
N GLY A 55 -5.21 4.05 6.16
CA GLY A 55 -5.22 4.99 5.04
C GLY A 55 -4.74 4.35 3.74
N ASN A 56 -3.66 3.58 3.82
CA ASN A 56 -3.06 2.89 2.67
C ASN A 56 -4.00 1.80 2.13
N PHE A 57 -4.74 1.14 3.02
CA PHE A 57 -5.69 0.10 2.63
C PHE A 57 -6.87 0.65 1.80
N LYS A 58 -7.36 1.85 2.13
CA LYS A 58 -8.39 2.51 1.33
C LYS A 58 -7.91 2.83 -0.09
N ALA A 59 -6.70 3.39 -0.21
CA ALA A 59 -6.09 3.71 -1.49
C ALA A 59 -5.86 2.45 -2.36
N LEU A 60 -5.52 1.32 -1.72
CA LEU A 60 -5.40 0.03 -2.40
C LEU A 60 -6.74 -0.44 -2.99
N PHE A 61 -7.83 -0.36 -2.21
CA PHE A 61 -9.16 -0.77 -2.69
C PHE A 61 -9.64 0.10 -3.84
N GLU A 62 -9.47 1.41 -3.75
CA GLU A 62 -9.83 2.33 -4.85
C GLU A 62 -9.03 2.01 -6.14
N ALA A 63 -7.73 1.71 -6.01
CA ALA A 63 -6.90 1.32 -7.15
C ALA A 63 -7.34 -0.04 -7.75
N LEU A 64 -7.79 -0.98 -6.91
CA LEU A 64 -8.29 -2.27 -7.35
C LEU A 64 -9.65 -2.15 -8.07
N GLU A 65 -10.56 -1.33 -7.55
CA GLU A 65 -11.86 -1.06 -8.18
C GLU A 65 -11.69 -0.45 -9.57
N ILE A 66 -10.81 0.54 -9.73
CA ILE A 66 -10.50 1.15 -11.04
C ILE A 66 -9.97 0.09 -12.03
N GLU A 67 -9.13 -0.84 -11.56
CA GLU A 67 -8.60 -1.92 -12.38
C GLU A 67 -9.67 -2.97 -12.73
N GLN A 68 -10.63 -3.22 -11.83
CA GLN A 68 -11.78 -4.09 -12.10
C GLN A 68 -12.75 -3.46 -13.11
N ASP A 69 -13.03 -2.16 -13.00
CA ASP A 69 -13.84 -1.39 -13.96
C ASP A 69 -13.25 -1.46 -15.37
N ARG A 70 -11.93 -1.29 -15.49
CA ARG A 70 -11.22 -1.41 -16.77
C ARG A 70 -11.33 -2.79 -17.40
N ARG A 71 -11.49 -3.84 -16.59
CA ARG A 71 -11.65 -5.22 -17.06
C ARG A 71 -13.10 -5.55 -17.45
N GLY A 72 -14.06 -4.68 -17.14
CA GLY A 72 -15.47 -4.82 -17.51
C GLY A 72 -16.27 -5.79 -16.64
N ASN A 73 -15.85 -6.02 -15.38
CA ASN A 73 -16.44 -7.03 -14.49
C ASN A 73 -17.19 -6.43 -13.29
N LEU A 74 -17.70 -5.20 -13.41
CA LEU A 74 -18.52 -4.52 -12.39
C LEU A 74 -19.97 -4.36 -12.86
#